data_AF-A0A946HLL2-F1
#
_entry.id   AF-A0A946HLL2-F1
#
_cell.length_a   1.000
_cell.length_b   1.000
_cell.length_c   1.000
_cell.angle_alpha   90.00
_cell.angle_beta   90.00
_cell.angle_gamma   90.00
#
_symmetry.space_group_name_H-M   'P 1'
#
loop_
_entity.id
_entity.type
_entity.pdbx_description
1 polymer ?
#
loop_
_entity_poly.entity_id
_entity_poly.type
_entity_poly.pdbx_seq_one_letter_code
_entity_poly.pdbx_strand_id
1 'polypeptide(L)'
;MSACAQRFAERSKSDLKAVYDPKSLLNTLRIALTPPTTDGTRLTALVQEFARILGLLPTGIKRGELYTVQFGLGILRDHVAQFLTEAARLTGRSGALNLSHLPPKDMTLLNHLPLATCHLPIATKSSQTLTEDDVKIAAVFLPLAKRRCDTHGADWTTDLISTTVNSLETLIGRKYATTSPAPALDHLPENEMLSRAGRGSLR
;
A
#
# COMPACT_ATOMS: atom_id res chain seq x y z
N MET A 1 -22.90 -24.67 -14.07
CA MET A 1 -21.94 -24.85 -12.95
C MET A 1 -22.33 -23.89 -11.83
N SER A 2 -22.27 -24.32 -10.56
CA SER A 2 -22.52 -23.42 -9.41
C SER A 2 -21.41 -22.37 -9.31
N ALA A 3 -21.74 -21.14 -8.88
CA ALA A 3 -20.77 -20.07 -8.63
C ALA A 3 -19.63 -20.48 -7.68
N CYS A 4 -19.90 -21.43 -6.77
CA CYS A 4 -18.91 -21.96 -5.86
C CYS A 4 -17.88 -22.88 -6.57
N ALA A 5 -18.34 -23.71 -7.51
CA ALA A 5 -17.47 -24.57 -8.32
C ALA A 5 -16.58 -23.75 -9.26
N GLN A 6 -17.11 -22.65 -9.79
CA GLN A 6 -16.37 -21.75 -10.66
C GLN A 6 -15.25 -21.01 -9.90
N ARG A 7 -15.54 -20.47 -8.70
CA ARG A 7 -14.52 -19.84 -7.84
C ARG A 7 -13.43 -20.81 -7.38
N PHE A 8 -13.75 -22.10 -7.22
CA PHE A 8 -12.75 -23.12 -6.88
C PHE A 8 -11.84 -23.45 -8.08
N ALA A 9 -12.42 -23.58 -9.27
CA ALA A 9 -11.66 -23.86 -10.50
C ALA A 9 -10.69 -22.74 -10.91
N GLU A 10 -10.95 -21.50 -10.46
CA GLU A 10 -10.09 -20.34 -10.68
C GLU A 10 -8.86 -20.29 -9.76
N ARG A 11 -8.74 -21.17 -8.75
CA ARG A 11 -7.61 -21.19 -7.81
C ARG A 11 -6.44 -22.04 -8.31
N SER A 12 -5.24 -21.67 -7.90
CA SER A 12 -4.06 -22.51 -8.11
C SER A 12 -3.81 -23.44 -6.92
N LYS A 13 -3.06 -24.51 -7.16
CA LYS A 13 -2.61 -25.45 -6.12
C LYS A 13 -1.80 -24.75 -5.02
N SER A 14 -1.07 -23.69 -5.36
CA SER A 14 -0.30 -22.87 -4.41
C SER A 14 -1.15 -21.98 -3.49
N ASP A 15 -2.41 -21.68 -3.87
CA ASP A 15 -3.28 -20.79 -3.08
C ASP A 15 -3.99 -21.51 -1.92
N LEU A 16 -4.03 -22.85 -1.96
CA LEU A 16 -4.89 -23.65 -1.09
C LEU A 16 -4.08 -24.64 -0.25
N LYS A 17 -4.49 -24.80 1.00
CA LYS A 17 -4.03 -25.89 1.87
C LYS A 17 -5.21 -26.81 2.12
N ALA A 18 -5.09 -28.09 1.74
CA ALA A 18 -6.12 -29.07 2.03
C ALA A 18 -6.22 -29.29 3.54
N VAL A 19 -7.40 -29.01 4.11
CA VAL A 19 -7.77 -29.40 5.48
C VAL A 19 -8.51 -30.74 5.45
N TYR A 20 -9.37 -30.94 4.45
CA TYR A 20 -10.09 -32.17 4.19
C TYR A 20 -10.34 -32.29 2.68
N ASP A 21 -9.74 -33.30 2.02
CA ASP A 21 -9.82 -33.50 0.57
C ASP A 21 -9.89 -35.00 0.20
N PRO A 22 -11.00 -35.69 0.51
CA PRO A 22 -11.14 -37.13 0.26
C PRO A 22 -11.16 -37.48 -1.23
N LYS A 23 -11.40 -36.50 -2.10
CA LYS A 23 -11.48 -36.68 -3.56
C LYS A 23 -10.24 -36.17 -4.29
N SER A 24 -9.18 -35.77 -3.57
CA SER A 24 -7.94 -35.23 -4.13
C SER A 24 -8.17 -34.08 -5.12
N LEU A 25 -9.19 -33.24 -4.89
CA LEU A 25 -9.52 -32.10 -5.74
C LEU A 25 -8.39 -31.08 -5.80
N LEU A 26 -7.56 -30.98 -4.76
CA LEU A 26 -6.40 -30.09 -4.77
C LEU A 26 -5.36 -30.50 -5.84
N ASN A 27 -5.30 -31.79 -6.19
CA ASN A 27 -4.40 -32.29 -7.24
C ASN A 27 -4.94 -32.07 -8.65
N THR A 28 -6.24 -31.76 -8.80
CA THR A 28 -6.83 -31.44 -10.11
C THR A 28 -6.71 -29.95 -10.46
N LEU A 29 -6.28 -29.11 -9.50
CA LEU A 29 -6.05 -27.70 -9.72
C LEU A 29 -4.76 -27.43 -10.50
N ARG A 30 -4.74 -26.32 -11.23
CA ARG A 30 -3.57 -25.87 -11.99
C ARG A 30 -2.42 -25.51 -11.05
N ILE A 31 -1.19 -25.84 -11.46
CA ILE A 31 0.02 -25.71 -10.64
C ILE A 31 0.38 -24.23 -10.39
N ALA A 32 0.10 -23.34 -11.34
CA ALA A 32 0.27 -21.91 -11.18
C ALA A 32 -0.80 -21.16 -11.99
N LEU A 33 -1.39 -20.12 -11.40
CA LEU A 33 -2.04 -19.08 -12.20
C LEU A 33 -0.94 -18.31 -12.95
N THR A 34 -1.18 -17.99 -14.22
CA THR A 34 -0.48 -16.88 -14.85
C THR A 34 -0.62 -15.69 -13.89
N PRO A 35 0.48 -15.05 -13.45
CA PRO A 35 0.35 -13.89 -12.58
C PRO A 35 -0.58 -12.90 -13.28
N PRO A 36 -1.62 -12.39 -12.59
CA PRO A 36 -2.53 -11.44 -13.16
C PRO A 36 -1.68 -10.31 -13.72
N THR A 37 -1.92 -9.99 -14.98
CA THR A 37 -1.44 -8.75 -15.56
C THR A 37 -1.88 -7.63 -14.62
N THR A 38 -0.95 -6.80 -14.17
CA THR A 38 -1.28 -5.60 -13.40
C THR A 38 -2.38 -4.88 -14.14
N ASP A 39 -3.52 -4.68 -13.48
CA ASP A 39 -4.62 -3.95 -14.10
C ASP A 39 -4.27 -2.45 -14.02
N GLY A 40 -3.81 -1.90 -15.14
CA GLY A 40 -3.51 -0.47 -15.25
C GLY A 40 -4.68 0.40 -14.81
N THR A 41 -5.91 -0.04 -15.10
CA THR A 41 -7.15 0.60 -14.64
C THR A 41 -7.25 0.63 -13.12
N ARG A 42 -6.89 -0.48 -12.46
CA ARG A 42 -6.88 -0.59 -11.00
C ARG A 42 -5.83 0.31 -10.37
N LEU A 43 -4.63 0.38 -10.95
CA LEU A 43 -3.59 1.31 -10.49
C LEU A 43 -4.03 2.76 -10.66
N THR A 44 -4.61 3.12 -11.81
CA THR A 44 -5.18 4.46 -12.04
C THR A 44 -6.23 4.79 -10.97
N ALA A 45 -7.16 3.88 -10.70
CA ALA A 45 -8.22 4.08 -9.71
C ALA A 45 -7.64 4.27 -8.29
N LEU A 46 -6.63 3.50 -7.90
CA LEU A 46 -5.96 3.64 -6.61
C LEU A 46 -5.25 4.99 -6.46
N VAL A 47 -4.59 5.47 -7.51
CA VAL A 47 -3.93 6.78 -7.52
C VAL A 47 -4.94 7.91 -7.44
N GLN A 48 -6.03 7.81 -8.21
CA GLN A 48 -7.12 8.79 -8.17
C GLN A 48 -7.74 8.87 -6.78
N GLU A 49 -8.07 7.73 -6.16
CA GLU A 49 -8.70 7.71 -4.83
C GLU A 49 -7.76 8.25 -3.75
N PHE A 50 -6.48 7.86 -3.79
CA PHE A 50 -5.46 8.44 -2.92
C PHE A 50 -5.42 9.97 -3.05
N ALA A 51 -5.40 10.49 -4.29
CA ALA A 51 -5.35 11.91 -4.54
C ALA A 51 -6.60 12.65 -4.07
N ARG A 52 -7.79 12.03 -4.17
CA ARG A 52 -9.04 12.59 -3.64
C ARG A 52 -9.00 12.71 -2.13
N ILE A 53 -8.61 11.65 -1.42
CA ILE A 53 -8.52 11.67 0.04
C ILE A 53 -7.48 12.70 0.49
N LEU A 54 -6.29 12.67 -0.12
CA LEU A 54 -5.21 13.60 0.16
C LEU A 54 -5.62 15.06 -0.07
N GLY A 55 -6.38 15.34 -1.13
CA GLY A 55 -6.88 16.68 -1.41
C GLY A 55 -7.92 17.21 -0.41
N LEU A 56 -8.60 16.31 0.31
CA LEU A 56 -9.64 16.64 1.30
C LEU A 56 -9.08 16.91 2.71
N LEU A 57 -7.99 16.23 3.11
CA LEU A 57 -7.43 16.36 4.46
C LEU A 57 -7.05 17.80 4.85
N PRO A 58 -6.48 18.64 3.97
CA PRO A 58 -6.23 20.06 4.26
C PRO A 58 -7.46 20.84 4.74
N THR A 59 -8.63 20.53 4.19
CA THR A 59 -9.89 21.17 4.61
C THR A 59 -10.28 20.74 6.02
N GLY A 60 -10.18 19.44 6.33
CA GLY A 60 -10.44 18.91 7.67
C GLY A 60 -9.50 19.51 8.72
N ILE A 61 -8.21 19.69 8.38
CA ILE A 61 -7.21 20.32 9.24
C ILE A 61 -7.60 21.78 9.54
N LYS A 62 -7.97 22.56 8.51
CA LYS A 62 -8.40 23.97 8.67
C LYS A 62 -9.67 24.11 9.50
N ARG A 63 -10.56 23.12 9.46
CA ARG A 63 -11.80 23.09 10.24
C ARG A 63 -11.63 22.55 11.66
N GLY A 64 -10.44 22.06 12.02
CA GLY A 64 -10.20 21.45 13.32
C GLY A 64 -10.85 20.06 13.48
N GLU A 65 -11.20 19.40 12.38
CA GLU A 65 -11.81 18.06 12.36
C GLU A 65 -10.75 16.96 12.57
N LEU A 66 -9.99 17.03 13.66
CA LEU A 66 -8.75 16.27 13.84
C LEU A 66 -8.95 14.74 13.79
N TYR A 67 -10.09 14.24 14.30
CA TYR A 67 -10.43 12.82 14.19
C TYR A 67 -10.64 12.39 12.74
N THR A 68 -11.41 13.16 11.98
CA THR A 68 -11.68 12.89 10.56
C THR A 68 -10.37 12.88 9.76
N VAL A 69 -9.48 13.83 10.05
CA VAL A 69 -8.14 13.88 9.43
C VAL A 69 -7.32 12.66 9.80
N GLN A 70 -7.26 12.30 11.09
CA GLN A 70 -6.54 11.10 11.54
C GLN A 70 -7.07 9.82 10.89
N PHE A 71 -8.38 9.69 10.77
CA PHE A 71 -9.02 8.59 10.07
C PHE A 71 -8.62 8.56 8.58
N GLY A 72 -8.64 9.72 7.91
CA GLY A 72 -8.19 9.87 6.53
C GLY A 72 -6.73 9.47 6.31
N LEU A 73 -5.82 9.84 7.22
CA LEU A 73 -4.41 9.41 7.18
C LEU A 73 -4.27 7.87 7.28
N GLY A 74 -5.14 7.22 8.06
CA GLY A 74 -5.23 5.76 8.11
C GLY A 74 -5.61 5.17 6.74
N ILE A 75 -6.62 5.74 6.10
CA ILE A 75 -7.04 5.31 4.76
C ILE A 75 -5.92 5.52 3.72
N LEU A 76 -5.18 6.63 3.79
CA LEU A 76 -4.05 6.88 2.89
C LEU A 76 -2.94 5.82 3.04
N ARG A 77 -2.60 5.42 4.28
CA ARG A 77 -1.66 4.31 4.50
C ARG A 77 -2.14 3.01 3.87
N ASP A 78 -3.41 2.67 4.08
CA ASP A 78 -4.00 1.45 3.55
C ASP A 78 -3.99 1.47 2.01
N HIS A 79 -4.23 2.63 1.40
CA HIS A 79 -4.09 2.82 -0.04
C HIS A 79 -2.66 2.59 -0.55
N VAL A 80 -1.64 3.08 0.18
CA VAL A 80 -0.23 2.80 -0.19
C VAL A 80 0.02 1.28 -0.20
N ALA A 81 -0.46 0.57 0.82
CA ALA A 81 -0.30 -0.88 0.92
C ALA A 81 -1.04 -1.63 -0.21
N GLN A 82 -2.27 -1.21 -0.53
CA GLN A 82 -3.04 -1.76 -1.66
C GLN A 82 -2.34 -1.52 -3.00
N PHE A 83 -1.84 -0.31 -3.23
CA PHE A 83 -1.11 0.05 -4.45
C PHE A 83 0.17 -0.77 -4.63
N LEU A 84 0.95 -0.94 -3.55
CA LEU A 84 2.15 -1.76 -3.58
C LEU A 84 1.85 -3.23 -3.88
N THR A 85 0.77 -3.76 -3.30
CA THR A 85 0.30 -5.13 -3.52
C THR A 85 -0.13 -5.35 -4.97
N GLU A 86 -0.91 -4.41 -5.52
CA GLU A 86 -1.38 -4.44 -6.91
C GLU A 86 -0.21 -4.38 -7.89
N ALA A 87 0.70 -3.44 -7.70
CA ALA A 87 1.86 -3.29 -8.56
C ALA A 87 2.88 -4.44 -8.41
N ALA A 88 2.93 -5.12 -7.25
CA ALA A 88 3.70 -6.35 -7.06
C ALA A 88 3.00 -7.60 -7.62
N ARG A 89 1.78 -7.47 -8.19
CA ARG A 89 1.00 -8.58 -8.76
C ARG A 89 0.77 -9.72 -7.78
N LEU A 90 0.63 -9.41 -6.49
CA LEU A 90 0.50 -10.43 -5.47
C LEU A 90 -0.86 -11.13 -5.59
N THR A 91 -0.84 -12.35 -6.12
CA THR A 91 -1.97 -13.29 -6.07
C THR A 91 -2.01 -14.02 -4.75
N GLY A 92 -3.21 -14.18 -4.18
CA GLY A 92 -3.38 -15.07 -3.04
C GLY A 92 -4.26 -14.48 -1.94
N ARG A 93 -3.79 -14.60 -0.69
CA ARG A 93 -4.53 -14.21 0.52
C ARG A 93 -4.96 -12.75 0.45
N SER A 94 -6.21 -12.45 0.80
CA SER A 94 -6.72 -11.08 0.81
C SER A 94 -6.29 -10.32 2.07
N GLY A 95 -6.31 -8.98 1.98
CA GLY A 95 -6.13 -8.10 3.13
C GLY A 95 -4.70 -8.09 3.68
N ALA A 96 -4.56 -7.78 4.98
CA ALA A 96 -3.27 -7.57 5.64
C ALA A 96 -2.30 -8.77 5.53
N LEU A 97 -2.84 -9.99 5.36
CA LEU A 97 -2.02 -11.20 5.17
C LEU A 97 -1.29 -11.22 3.82
N ASN A 98 -1.75 -10.48 2.81
CA ASN A 98 -1.02 -10.40 1.54
C ASN A 98 0.28 -9.59 1.67
N LEU A 99 0.35 -8.70 2.67
CA LEU A 99 1.49 -7.80 2.84
C LEU A 99 2.77 -8.56 3.16
N SER A 100 2.71 -9.74 3.79
CA SER A 100 3.89 -10.57 4.07
C SER A 100 4.62 -11.06 2.82
N HIS A 101 3.99 -10.95 1.64
CA HIS A 101 4.56 -11.32 0.35
C HIS A 101 5.16 -10.12 -0.41
N LEU A 102 5.09 -8.91 0.15
CA LEU A 102 5.72 -7.74 -0.45
C LEU A 102 7.26 -7.88 -0.46
N PRO A 103 7.92 -7.35 -1.50
CA PRO A 103 9.37 -7.21 -1.50
C PRO A 103 9.86 -6.46 -0.25
N PRO A 104 11.04 -6.80 0.32
CA PRO A 104 11.55 -6.14 1.53
C PRO A 104 11.59 -4.60 1.41
N LYS A 105 11.96 -4.06 0.25
CA LYS A 105 11.95 -2.61 -0.01
C LYS A 105 10.57 -1.96 0.18
N ASP A 106 9.51 -2.65 -0.23
CA ASP A 106 8.13 -2.14 -0.17
C ASP A 106 7.58 -2.24 1.25
N MET A 107 7.93 -3.32 1.96
CA MET A 107 7.62 -3.47 3.38
C MET A 107 8.32 -2.42 4.24
N THR A 108 9.60 -2.14 3.98
CA THR A 108 10.35 -1.08 4.68
C THR A 108 9.70 0.28 4.45
N LEU A 109 9.23 0.57 3.24
CA LEU A 109 8.49 1.79 2.94
C LEU A 109 7.20 1.90 3.77
N LEU A 110 6.40 0.83 3.87
CA LEU A 110 5.19 0.81 4.69
C LEU A 110 5.49 1.02 6.19
N ASN A 111 6.61 0.47 6.68
CA ASN A 111 7.05 0.66 8.06
C ASN A 111 7.49 2.10 8.37
N HIS A 112 7.95 2.85 7.36
CA HIS A 112 8.36 4.26 7.51
C HIS A 112 7.21 5.26 7.38
N LEU A 113 6.04 4.85 6.92
CA LEU A 113 4.88 5.73 6.91
C LEU A 113 4.53 6.14 8.35
N PRO A 114 4.02 7.37 8.59
CA PRO A 114 3.55 7.78 9.91
C PRO A 114 2.42 6.87 10.37
N LEU A 115 2.52 6.24 11.54
CA LEU A 115 1.43 5.42 12.08
C LEU A 115 0.28 6.36 12.48
N ALA A 116 -0.79 6.37 11.67
CA ALA A 116 -2.02 7.10 11.99
C ALA A 116 -2.63 6.60 13.31
N THR A 117 -2.35 5.34 13.68
CA THR A 117 -2.94 4.62 14.81
C THR A 117 -1.90 3.73 15.47
N CYS A 118 -1.15 4.26 16.45
CA CYS A 118 -0.80 3.47 17.62
C CYS A 118 -0.24 4.38 18.71
N HIS A 119 -1.00 4.46 19.81
CA HIS A 119 -0.59 4.87 21.16
C HIS A 119 -0.72 6.33 21.60
N LEU A 120 -1.02 7.28 20.72
CA LEU A 120 -1.28 8.67 21.16
C LEU A 120 -2.77 9.00 21.09
N PRO A 121 -3.43 9.36 22.21
CA PRO A 121 -4.80 9.84 22.21
C PRO A 121 -4.95 11.03 21.25
N ILE A 122 -6.08 11.18 20.56
CA ILE A 122 -6.36 12.36 19.69
C ILE A 122 -6.08 13.67 20.42
N ALA A 123 -6.34 13.71 21.74
CA ALA A 123 -6.03 14.82 22.63
C ALA A 123 -4.56 15.30 22.62
N THR A 124 -3.64 14.50 22.07
CA THR A 124 -2.20 14.80 21.99
C THR A 124 -1.72 15.16 20.59
N LYS A 125 -2.54 15.00 19.53
CA LYS A 125 -2.18 15.40 18.17
C LYS A 125 -2.67 16.81 17.88
N SER A 126 -1.77 17.68 17.41
CA SER A 126 -2.10 19.01 16.93
C SER A 126 -2.38 18.99 15.43
N SER A 127 -3.04 20.03 14.91
CA SER A 127 -3.19 20.24 13.46
C SER A 127 -1.84 20.21 12.73
N GLN A 128 -0.76 20.66 13.40
CA GLN A 128 0.59 20.62 12.84
C GLN A 128 1.10 19.20 12.66
N THR A 129 0.96 18.33 13.67
CA THR A 129 1.45 16.94 13.55
C THR A 129 0.68 16.16 12.47
N LEU A 130 -0.63 16.41 12.35
CA LEU A 130 -1.44 15.82 11.28
C LEU A 130 -1.05 16.35 9.89
N THR A 131 -0.73 17.64 9.78
CA THR A 131 -0.21 18.23 8.54
C THR A 131 1.14 17.62 8.14
N GLU A 132 2.04 17.40 9.11
CA GLU A 132 3.32 16.75 8.86
C GLU A 132 3.16 15.29 8.43
N ASP A 133 2.23 14.56 9.04
CA ASP A 133 1.91 13.18 8.67
C ASP A 133 1.36 13.12 7.23
N ASP A 134 0.46 14.04 6.86
CA ASP A 134 -0.12 14.15 5.52
C ASP A 134 0.96 14.37 4.45
N VAL A 135 1.85 15.33 4.69
CA VAL A 135 2.99 15.63 3.81
C VAL A 135 3.94 14.45 3.67
N LYS A 136 4.25 13.74 4.77
CA LYS A 136 5.14 12.57 4.75
C LYS A 136 4.54 11.43 3.92
N ILE A 137 3.24 11.16 4.07
CA ILE A 137 2.58 10.13 3.28
C ILE A 137 2.59 10.50 1.79
N ALA A 138 2.25 11.75 1.45
CA ALA A 138 2.32 12.23 0.07
C ALA A 138 3.74 12.10 -0.52
N ALA A 139 4.77 12.48 0.26
CA ALA A 139 6.18 12.49 -0.16
C ALA A 139 6.69 11.10 -0.52
N VAL A 140 6.15 10.08 0.14
CA VAL A 140 6.45 8.70 -0.17
C VAL A 140 5.64 8.21 -1.37
N PHE A 141 4.33 8.46 -1.38
CA PHE A 141 3.44 7.84 -2.36
C PHE A 141 3.54 8.45 -3.75
N LEU A 142 3.52 9.78 -3.90
CA LEU A 142 3.41 10.40 -5.23
C LEU A 142 4.57 10.04 -6.17
N PRO A 143 5.86 10.09 -5.74
CA PRO A 143 6.96 9.68 -6.61
C PRO A 143 6.96 8.17 -6.92
N LEU A 144 6.60 7.35 -5.93
CA LEU A 144 6.48 5.90 -6.08
C LEU A 144 5.38 5.55 -7.10
N ALA A 145 4.21 6.17 -6.95
CA ALA A 145 3.04 5.96 -7.79
C ALA A 145 3.33 6.34 -9.22
N LYS A 146 3.95 7.51 -9.45
CA LYS A 146 4.35 7.95 -10.79
C LYS A 146 5.22 6.90 -11.50
N ARG A 147 6.30 6.45 -10.84
CA ARG A 147 7.20 5.44 -11.42
C ARG A 147 6.49 4.13 -11.76
N ARG A 148 5.59 3.67 -10.88
CA ARG A 148 4.86 2.41 -11.10
C ARG A 148 3.78 2.55 -12.17
N CYS A 149 3.08 3.69 -12.24
CA CYS A 149 2.18 3.98 -13.34
C CYS A 149 2.92 3.96 -14.69
N ASP A 150 4.09 4.62 -14.76
CA ASP A 150 4.94 4.61 -15.97
C ASP A 150 5.38 3.19 -16.34
N THR A 151 5.75 2.38 -15.35
CA THR A 151 6.20 0.99 -15.55
C THR A 151 5.07 0.08 -16.07
N HIS A 152 3.83 0.34 -15.65
CA HIS A 152 2.69 -0.53 -15.92
C HIS A 152 1.72 0.03 -16.97
N GLY A 153 2.02 1.20 -17.56
CA GLY A 153 1.13 1.87 -18.52
C GLY A 153 -0.20 2.32 -17.91
N ALA A 154 -0.22 2.61 -16.61
CA ALA A 154 -1.42 3.16 -15.95
C ALA A 154 -1.48 4.68 -16.14
N ASP A 155 -2.69 5.22 -16.27
CA ASP A 155 -2.90 6.64 -16.50
C ASP A 155 -2.49 7.46 -15.27
N TRP A 156 -1.61 8.43 -15.50
CA TRP A 156 -1.28 9.45 -14.53
C TRP A 156 -2.23 10.64 -14.68
N THR A 157 -3.20 10.78 -13.78
CA THR A 157 -4.18 11.89 -13.81
C THR A 157 -3.56 13.21 -13.37
N THR A 158 -2.77 13.84 -14.25
CA THR A 158 -1.97 15.04 -13.98
C THR A 158 -2.79 16.18 -13.36
N ASP A 159 -4.00 16.45 -13.88
CA ASP A 159 -4.83 17.56 -13.39
C ASP A 159 -5.29 17.35 -11.95
N LEU A 160 -5.75 16.14 -11.62
CA LEU A 160 -6.15 15.77 -10.27
C LEU A 160 -4.96 15.83 -9.31
N ILE A 161 -3.81 15.24 -9.70
CA ILE A 161 -2.61 15.25 -8.86
C ILE A 161 -2.13 16.69 -8.62
N SER A 162 -2.07 17.52 -9.67
CA SER A 162 -1.62 18.91 -9.54
C SER A 162 -2.54 19.71 -8.62
N THR A 163 -3.86 19.51 -8.72
CA THR A 163 -4.84 20.15 -7.83
C THR A 163 -4.65 19.72 -6.37
N THR A 164 -4.46 18.42 -6.14
CA THR A 164 -4.18 17.87 -4.80
C THR A 164 -2.87 18.42 -4.22
N VAL A 165 -1.80 18.47 -5.03
CA VAL A 165 -0.51 19.04 -4.62
C VAL A 165 -0.65 20.54 -4.30
N ASN A 166 -1.38 21.31 -5.11
CA ASN A 166 -1.63 22.73 -4.83
C ASN A 166 -2.40 22.94 -3.51
N SER A 167 -3.36 22.07 -3.19
CA SER A 167 -4.08 22.10 -1.91
C SER A 167 -3.13 21.88 -0.73
N LEU A 168 -2.23 20.90 -0.84
CA LEU A 168 -1.18 20.65 0.15
C LEU A 168 -0.22 21.83 0.30
N GLU A 169 0.29 22.39 -0.81
CA GLU A 169 1.17 23.56 -0.80
C GLU A 169 0.53 24.76 -0.10
N THR A 170 -0.76 24.98 -0.35
CA THR A 170 -1.54 26.03 0.29
C THR A 170 -1.68 25.80 1.80
N LEU A 171 -1.82 24.55 2.24
CA LEU A 171 -1.87 24.20 3.66
C LEU A 171 -0.55 24.47 4.37
N ILE A 172 0.58 24.08 3.75
CA ILE A 172 1.91 24.18 4.37
C ILE A 172 2.60 25.53 4.17
N GLY A 173 2.03 26.41 3.32
CA GLY A 173 2.59 27.73 3.03
C GLY A 173 3.93 27.71 2.29
N ARG A 174 4.28 26.60 1.64
CA ARG A 174 5.53 26.42 0.88
C ARG A 174 5.34 25.45 -0.28
N LYS A 175 6.26 25.49 -1.24
CA LYS A 175 6.29 24.53 -2.35
C LYS A 175 6.54 23.12 -1.85
N TYR A 176 5.81 22.18 -2.43
CA TYR A 176 5.92 20.78 -2.13
C TYR A 176 7.10 20.21 -2.93
N ALA A 177 8.10 19.69 -2.22
CA ALA A 177 9.24 19.08 -2.87
C ALA A 177 8.84 17.71 -3.42
N THR A 178 8.51 17.65 -4.71
CA THR A 178 8.29 16.37 -5.44
C THR A 178 9.55 15.52 -5.52
N THR A 179 10.71 16.11 -5.22
CA THR A 179 12.04 15.50 -5.13
C THR A 179 12.53 15.47 -3.68
N SER A 180 11.82 14.78 -2.79
CA SER A 180 12.50 14.15 -1.66
C SER A 180 12.82 12.72 -2.09
N PRO A 181 14.08 12.26 -2.02
CA PRO A 181 14.33 10.84 -2.21
C PRO A 181 13.47 10.11 -1.18
N ALA A 182 12.73 9.08 -1.62
CA ALA A 182 12.39 8.01 -0.71
C ALA A 182 13.69 7.68 0.05
N PRO A 183 13.66 7.49 1.38
CA PRO A 183 14.89 7.21 2.14
C PRO A 183 15.67 6.17 1.35
N ALA A 184 16.92 6.48 1.00
CA ALA A 184 17.70 5.70 0.05
C ALA A 184 17.72 4.23 0.48
N LEU A 185 16.84 3.42 -0.12
CA LEU A 185 16.78 1.97 0.11
C LEU A 185 17.82 1.23 -0.73
N ASP A 186 18.66 1.97 -1.46
CA ASP A 186 19.74 1.44 -2.30
C ASP A 186 20.95 0.95 -1.48
N HIS A 187 20.91 1.02 -0.15
CA HIS A 187 22.01 0.61 0.75
C HIS A 187 21.60 -0.32 1.90
N LEU A 188 20.67 -1.24 1.69
CA LEU A 188 20.52 -2.38 2.59
C LEU A 188 21.30 -3.58 2.01
N PRO A 189 22.41 -4.00 2.63
CA PRO A 189 23.14 -5.18 2.16
C PRO A 189 22.24 -6.41 2.28
N GLU A 190 22.09 -7.16 1.19
CA GLU A 190 21.29 -8.40 1.10
C GLU A 190 21.78 -9.53 2.03
N ASN A 191 22.87 -9.32 2.77
CA ASN A 191 23.53 -10.33 3.59
C ASN A 191 23.42 -10.03 5.09
N GLU A 192 22.22 -10.03 5.67
CA GLU A 192 22.09 -10.26 7.12
C GLU A 192 20.73 -10.84 7.60
N MET A 193 19.86 -11.32 6.70
CA MET A 193 18.61 -11.99 7.12
C MET A 193 18.71 -13.52 7.23
N LEU A 194 19.82 -14.14 6.79
CA LEU A 194 20.01 -15.60 6.88
C LEU A 194 20.66 -16.07 8.21
N SER A 195 21.14 -15.18 9.08
CA SER A 195 21.85 -15.60 10.31
C SER A 195 20.95 -15.74 11.56
N ARG A 196 19.65 -15.41 11.49
CA ARG A 196 18.75 -15.47 12.67
C ARG A 196 17.70 -16.60 12.65
N ALA A 197 17.61 -17.38 11.57
CA ALA A 197 16.67 -18.49 11.47
C ALA A 197 17.24 -19.86 11.91
N GLY A 198 18.49 -19.92 12.37
CA GLY A 198 19.20 -21.18 12.58
C GLY A 198 19.92 -21.33 13.92
N ARG A 199 19.28 -21.02 15.06
CA ARG A 199 19.75 -21.48 16.38
C ARG A 199 18.57 -21.70 17.34
N GLY A 200 17.84 -22.78 17.09
CA GLY A 200 16.92 -23.41 18.03
C GLY A 200 17.24 -24.90 18.10
N SER A 201 18.42 -25.22 18.64
CA SER A 201 18.85 -26.60 18.87
C SER A 201 18.07 -27.19 20.04
N LEU A 202 17.51 -28.37 19.77
CA LEU A 202 17.12 -29.41 20.72
C LEU A 202 17.87 -29.34 22.06
N ARG A 203 17.10 -29.29 23.16
CA ARG A 203 17.26 -30.11 24.37
C ARG A 203 15.98 -30.04 25.19
#